data_AF-A0A315WUD7-F1
#
_entry.id   AF-A0A315WUD7-F1
#
_cell.length_a   1.000
_cell.length_b   1.000
_cell.length_c   1.000
_cell.angle_alpha   90.00
_cell.angle_beta   90.00
_cell.angle_gamma   90.00
#
_symmetry.space_group_name_H-M   'P 1'
#
loop_
_entity.id
_entity.type
_entity.pdbx_description
1 polymer ?
#
loop_
_entity_poly.entity_id
_entity_poly.type
_entity_poly.pdbx_seq_one_letter_code
_entity_poly.pdbx_strand_id
1 'polypeptide(L)' 'MANQEVTLDDVKAILKKMDANNDGKTSLSEFTDYMTKQDFTEAAVEMVVRFINVNKDDNISAEEYLNALRLNIF' A
#
# COMPACT_ATOMS: atom_id res chain seq x y z
N MET A 1 -21.34 16.05 2.18
CA MET A 1 -20.36 15.08 2.69
C MET A 1 -19.31 14.97 1.61
N ALA A 2 -18.08 15.42 1.87
CA ALA A 2 -17.05 15.45 0.83
C ALA A 2 -16.63 14.01 0.52
N ASN A 3 -16.91 13.55 -0.70
CA ASN A 3 -16.12 12.46 -1.28
C ASN A 3 -14.72 13.04 -1.48
N GLN A 4 -13.85 12.94 -0.47
CA GLN A 4 -12.43 13.17 -0.71
C GLN A 4 -11.95 12.02 -1.58
N GLU A 5 -11.86 12.27 -2.88
CA GLU A 5 -11.07 11.44 -3.77
C GLU A 5 -9.66 11.41 -3.18
N VAL A 6 -9.22 10.23 -2.72
CA VAL A 6 -7.84 10.03 -2.30
C VAL A 6 -6.96 10.41 -3.49
N THR A 7 -6.02 11.33 -3.29
CA THR A 7 -5.13 11.78 -4.35
C THR A 7 -3.81 10.99 -4.34
N LEU A 8 -3.06 11.10 -5.43
CA LEU A 8 -1.72 10.51 -5.54
C LEU A 8 -0.78 11.05 -4.46
N ASP A 9 -0.92 12.31 -4.05
CA ASP A 9 -0.07 12.91 -3.02
C ASP A 9 -0.45 12.43 -1.62
N ASP A 10 -1.73 12.16 -1.35
CA ASP A 10 -2.16 11.51 -0.11
C ASP A 10 -1.56 10.10 0.00
N VAL A 11 -1.60 9.34 -1.09
CA VAL A 11 -1.00 8.00 -1.15
C VAL A 11 0.52 8.05 -0.97
N LYS A 12 1.21 8.99 -1.61
CA LYS A 12 2.66 9.18 -1.41
C LYS A 12 2.99 9.48 0.05
N ALA A 13 2.18 10.28 0.73
CA ALA A 13 2.38 10.57 2.15
C ALA A 13 2.20 9.32 3.03
N ILE A 14 1.28 8.42 2.66
CA ILE A 14 1.07 7.13 3.34
C ILE A 14 2.24 6.19 3.05
N LEU A 15 2.62 5.99 1.78
CA LEU A 15 3.73 5.13 1.39
C LEU A 15 5.05 5.59 2.00
N LYS A 16 5.28 6.91 2.09
CA LYS A 16 6.45 7.45 2.78
C LYS A 16 6.51 7.10 4.28
N LYS A 17 5.37 6.82 4.92
CA LYS A 17 5.35 6.31 6.31
C LYS A 17 5.67 4.82 6.39
N MET A 18 5.49 4.09 5.28
CA MET A 18 5.75 2.66 5.16
C MET A 18 7.18 2.39 4.67
N ASP A 19 7.76 3.28 3.87
CA ASP A 19 9.16 3.31 3.43
C ASP A 19 10.10 3.48 4.64
N ALA A 20 10.54 2.35 5.20
CA ALA A 20 11.32 2.31 6.43
C ALA A 20 12.81 2.55 6.13
N ASN A 21 13.29 2.07 4.98
CA ASN A 21 14.67 2.20 4.57
C ASN A 21 14.97 3.55 3.87
N ASN A 22 13.94 4.35 3.56
CA ASN A 22 14.00 5.63 2.85
C ASN A 22 14.63 5.51 1.46
N ASP A 23 14.41 4.40 0.76
CA ASP A 23 14.89 4.19 -0.61
C ASP A 23 13.96 4.82 -1.67
N GLY A 24 12.85 5.40 -1.23
CA GLY A 24 11.86 6.06 -2.09
C GLY A 24 10.84 5.11 -2.69
N LYS A 25 10.83 3.84 -2.29
CA LYS A 25 9.87 2.82 -2.66
C LYS A 25 9.27 2.19 -1.40
N THR A 26 8.22 1.40 -1.58
CA THR A 26 7.68 0.57 -0.51
C THR A 26 7.78 -0.86 -0.97
N SER A 27 8.76 -1.59 -0.44
CA SER A 27 8.96 -2.99 -0.75
C SER A 27 7.83 -3.83 -0.16
N LEU A 28 7.56 -5.02 -0.71
CA LEU A 28 6.58 -5.95 -0.13
C LEU A 28 6.86 -6.27 1.35
N SER A 29 8.15 -6.38 1.69
CA SER A 29 8.59 -6.59 3.07
C SER A 29 8.22 -5.42 3.98
N GLU A 30 8.44 -4.19 3.53
CA GLU A 30 8.16 -2.98 4.31
C GLU A 30 6.65 -2.77 4.50
N PHE A 31 5.88 -3.04 3.45
CA PHE A 31 4.42 -3.06 3.53
C PHE A 31 3.93 -4.11 4.53
N THR A 32 4.52 -5.31 4.49
CA THR A 32 4.15 -6.41 5.40
C THR A 32 4.51 -6.09 6.85
N ASP A 33 5.71 -5.58 7.08
CA ASP A 33 6.16 -5.15 8.40
C ASP A 33 5.30 -4.00 8.95
N TYR A 34 4.87 -3.07 8.10
CA TYR A 34 3.99 -1.98 8.51
C TYR A 34 2.60 -2.50 8.88
N MET A 35 1.99 -3.35 8.05
CA MET A 35 0.64 -3.86 8.28
C MET A 35 0.56 -4.84 9.46
N THR A 36 1.57 -5.69 9.65
CA THR A 36 1.65 -6.57 10.83
C THR A 36 1.77 -5.79 12.13
N LYS A 37 2.43 -4.61 12.11
CA LYS A 37 2.43 -3.66 13.25
C LYS A 37 1.08 -2.99 13.50
N GLN A 38 0.14 -3.05 12.55
CA GLN A 38 -1.23 -2.54 12.69
C GLN A 38 -2.23 -3.67 13.06
N ASP A 39 -1.75 -4.77 13.67
CA ASP A 39 -2.55 -5.93 14.08
C ASP A 39 -3.19 -6.73 12.92
N PHE A 40 -2.71 -6.58 11.68
CA PHE A 40 -3.08 -7.47 10.59
C PHE A 40 -2.26 -8.76 10.62
N THR A 41 -2.88 -9.90 10.29
CA THR A 41 -2.17 -11.17 10.16
C THR A 41 -1.40 -11.21 8.85
N GLU A 42 -0.27 -11.93 8.82
CA GLU A 42 0.54 -12.12 7.60
C GLU A 42 -0.29 -12.63 6.42
N ALA A 43 -1.23 -13.56 6.68
CA ALA A 43 -2.12 -14.09 5.64
C ALA A 43 -3.06 -13.03 5.04
N ALA A 44 -3.59 -12.12 5.88
CA ALA A 44 -4.42 -11.01 5.40
C ALA A 44 -3.60 -10.03 4.56
N VAL A 45 -2.38 -9.73 5.00
CA VAL A 45 -1.44 -8.88 4.26
C VAL A 45 -1.06 -9.51 2.93
N GLU A 46 -0.74 -10.80 2.88
CA GLU A 46 -0.38 -11.50 1.66
C GLU A 46 -1.54 -11.47 0.64
N MET A 47 -2.78 -11.62 1.12
CA MET A 47 -3.97 -11.48 0.28
C MET A 47 -4.03 -10.07 -0.32
N VAL A 48 -3.87 -9.03 0.50
CA VAL A 48 -3.86 -7.63 0.04
C VAL A 48 -2.74 -7.38 -0.97
N VAL A 49 -1.52 -7.83 -0.68
CA VAL A 49 -0.36 -7.69 -1.57
C VAL A 49 -0.66 -8.34 -2.94
N ARG A 50 -1.21 -9.54 -2.97
CA ARG A 50 -1.58 -10.23 -4.22
C ARG A 50 -2.65 -9.48 -5.02
N PHE A 51 -3.51 -8.71 -4.37
CA PHE A 51 -4.53 -7.90 -5.06
C PHE A 51 -3.99 -6.56 -5.55
N ILE A 52 -3.07 -5.93 -4.82
CA ILE A 52 -2.54 -4.59 -5.14
C ILE A 52 -1.37 -4.66 -6.13
N ASN A 53 -0.47 -5.62 -5.96
CA ASN A 53 0.74 -5.77 -6.78
C ASN A 53 0.40 -6.43 -8.13
N VAL A 54 -0.24 -5.65 -9.00
CA VAL A 54 -0.72 -6.10 -10.31
C VAL A 54 0.43 -6.32 -11.28
N ASN A 55 1.48 -5.50 -11.19
CA ASN A 55 2.64 -5.61 -12.08
C ASN A 55 3.62 -6.73 -11.66
N LYS A 56 3.43 -7.31 -10.47
CA LYS A 56 4.25 -8.36 -9.86
C LYS A 56 5.73 -7.97 -9.71
N ASP A 57 6.01 -6.70 -9.49
CA ASP A 57 7.32 -6.26 -9.07
C ASP A 57 7.49 -6.41 -7.54
N ASP A 58 8.69 -6.25 -7.00
CA ASP A 58 8.92 -6.45 -5.56
C ASP A 58 8.48 -5.24 -4.69
N ASN A 59 7.71 -4.30 -5.27
CA ASN A 59 7.33 -3.03 -4.66
C ASN A 59 5.83 -2.74 -4.81
N ILE A 60 5.35 -1.76 -4.05
CA ILE A 60 4.02 -1.19 -4.20
C ILE A 60 4.19 0.27 -4.60
N SER A 61 3.80 0.59 -5.82
CA SER A 61 3.82 1.97 -6.30
C SER A 61 2.62 2.77 -5.78
N ALA A 62 2.76 4.10 -5.73
CA ALA A 62 1.65 5.00 -5.38
C ALA A 62 0.44 4.84 -6.32
N GLU A 63 0.68 4.51 -7.58
CA GLU A 63 -0.39 4.29 -8.56
C GLU A 63 -1.14 2.99 -8.29
N GLU A 64 -0.45 1.90 -7.96
CA GLU A 64 -1.07 0.62 -7.60
C GLU A 64 -1.91 0.73 -6.33
N TYR A 65 -1.37 1.37 -5.30
CA TYR A 65 -2.10 1.59 -4.05
C TYR A 65 -3.32 2.51 -4.25
N LEU A 66 -3.17 3.58 -5.03
CA LEU A 66 -4.29 4.46 -5.37
C LEU A 66 -5.37 3.74 -6.18
N ASN A 67 -4.98 2.93 -7.17
CA ASN A 67 -5.90 2.13 -7.96
C ASN A 67 -6.65 1.12 -7.09
N ALA A 68 -5.97 0.49 -6.12
CA ALA A 68 -6.60 -0.41 -5.16
C ALA A 68 -7.65 0.30 -4.30
N LEU A 69 -7.36 1.50 -3.79
CA LEU A 69 -8.33 2.30 -3.03
C LEU A 69 -9.54 2.71 -3.88
N ARG A 70 -9.34 3.01 -5.17
CA ARG A 70 -10.42 3.36 -6.11
C ARG A 70 -11.30 2.18 -6.50
N LEU A 71 -10.76 0.96 -6.50
CA LEU A 71 -11.49 -0.26 -6.80
C LEU A 71 -12.42 -0.71 -5.65
N ASN A 72 -12.41 0.00 -4.52
CA ASN A 72 -13.31 -0.22 -3.38
C ASN A 72 -13.30 -1.68 -2.89
N ILE A 73 -12.12 -2.30 -2.92
CA ILE A 73 -11.87 -3.70 -2.53
C ILE A 73 -11.77 -3.89 -1.00
N PHE A 74 -12.04 -2.83 -0.24
CA PHE A 74 -12.09 -2.77 1.21
C PHE A 74 -13.41 -2.12 1.66
#